data_AF-A0A972JZ11-F1
#
_entry.id   AF-A0A972JZ11-F1
#
_cell.length_a   1.000
_cell.length_b   1.000
_cell.length_c   1.000
_cell.angle_alpha   90.00
_cell.angle_beta   90.00
_cell.angle_gamma   90.00
#
_symmetry.space_group_name_H-M   'P 1'
#
loop_
_entity.id
_entity.type
_entity.pdbx_description
1 polymer ?
#
loop_
_entity_poly.entity_id
_entity_poly.type
_entity_poly.pdbx_seq_one_letter_code
_entity_poly.pdbx_strand_id
1 'polypeptide(L)'
;MSENPSEIVVYSTVWCPDCKRAKQFFGEQRVPYLNIDIEQDAEAMAFVEQKNNGKRIIPTIVFPDGDILVEPSNADLAAKLGLQTRAKRSFYDAIVVGSGPAGLTAALYMAREGMDALVIEKAGLGGQTGITQVLDNFPGFDEGIPGNEFAKRLAHQAQRFGAETLSAQEVSAIYREGPYVYVKTADNVEYSSKAVLLTTGARYRRLGVPGEDELIGTNIHFCATCDGAFYKDKRVLVVGGGNSAFEEGLFLTKFASQVDIAVRGTEVKASQILQSKVAEMDHMSVVVDHQVKEFIGDQRLKTVVVEDHSKGVTHEWSYDGVFVFIGLSPNNELVKDQVEVDPYGFVMTDRTLMTTIPGVFAAGDVRAGSTKQAASAAGEGATAALMIREYLKMVG
;
A
#
# COMPACT_ATOMS: atom_id res chain seq x y z
N MET A 1 -2.13 -39.69 -8.69
CA MET A 1 -1.65 -38.49 -7.99
C MET A 1 -2.23 -37.32 -8.75
N SER A 2 -2.90 -36.37 -8.09
CA SER A 2 -3.56 -35.26 -8.80
C SER A 2 -2.55 -34.53 -9.66
N GLU A 3 -2.76 -34.50 -10.98
CA GLU A 3 -1.87 -33.80 -11.93
C GLU A 3 -1.91 -32.27 -11.77
N ASN A 4 -2.87 -31.74 -11.01
CA ASN A 4 -3.04 -30.32 -10.80
C ASN A 4 -2.32 -29.84 -9.52
N PRO A 5 -1.63 -28.69 -9.57
CA PRO A 5 -0.95 -28.13 -8.42
C PRO A 5 -1.95 -27.60 -7.37
N SER A 6 -1.54 -27.56 -6.10
CA SER A 6 -2.35 -26.98 -5.01
C SER A 6 -2.42 -25.45 -5.04
N GLU A 7 -1.51 -24.81 -5.77
CA GLU A 7 -1.38 -23.36 -5.94
C GLU A 7 -1.09 -23.00 -7.40
N ILE A 8 -1.16 -21.71 -7.75
CA ILE A 8 -0.81 -21.25 -9.10
C ILE A 8 0.69 -21.47 -9.32
N VAL A 9 1.07 -22.10 -10.43
CA VAL A 9 2.48 -22.30 -10.80
C VAL A 9 2.81 -21.43 -12.01
N VAL A 10 3.83 -20.58 -11.88
CA VAL A 10 4.32 -19.68 -12.93
C VAL A 10 5.68 -20.18 -13.42
N TYR A 11 5.69 -20.77 -14.61
CA TYR A 11 6.93 -21.12 -15.31
C TYR A 11 7.47 -19.87 -16.01
N SER A 12 8.67 -19.44 -15.63
CA SER A 12 9.25 -18.18 -16.10
C SER A 12 10.77 -18.20 -16.23
N THR A 13 11.35 -17.05 -16.58
CA THR A 13 12.78 -16.74 -16.47
C THR A 13 12.98 -15.37 -15.82
N VAL A 14 14.23 -15.03 -15.48
CA VAL A 14 14.60 -13.74 -14.88
C VAL A 14 14.57 -12.56 -15.85
N TRP A 15 14.74 -12.81 -17.15
CA TRP A 15 14.85 -11.77 -18.18
C TRP A 15 13.55 -11.49 -18.93
N CYS A 16 12.59 -12.43 -18.90
CA CYS A 16 11.31 -12.35 -19.61
C CYS A 16 10.41 -11.19 -19.12
N PRO A 17 10.09 -10.19 -19.95
CA PRO A 17 9.25 -9.05 -19.56
C PRO A 17 7.81 -9.44 -19.19
N ASP A 18 7.15 -10.29 -19.98
CA ASP A 18 5.79 -10.76 -19.70
C ASP A 18 5.72 -11.57 -18.41
N CYS A 19 6.79 -12.29 -18.08
CA CYS A 19 6.92 -13.01 -16.83
C CYS A 19 7.01 -12.06 -15.65
N LYS A 20 7.79 -10.98 -15.76
CA LYS A 20 7.84 -9.93 -14.73
C LYS A 20 6.47 -9.27 -14.57
N ARG A 21 5.78 -8.96 -15.67
CA ARG A 21 4.41 -8.41 -15.64
C ARG A 21 3.44 -9.34 -14.92
N ALA A 22 3.37 -10.62 -15.28
CA ALA A 22 2.44 -11.56 -14.67
C ALA A 22 2.72 -11.75 -13.17
N LYS A 23 3.99 -11.85 -12.77
CA LYS A 23 4.41 -11.90 -11.37
C LYS A 23 4.04 -10.63 -10.61
N GLN A 24 4.28 -9.46 -11.21
CA GLN A 24 3.86 -8.18 -10.66
C GLN A 24 2.34 -8.14 -10.46
N PHE A 25 1.56 -8.56 -11.47
CA PHE A 25 0.11 -8.62 -11.37
C PHE A 25 -0.35 -9.50 -10.19
N PHE A 26 0.18 -10.71 -10.04
CA PHE A 26 -0.17 -11.57 -8.90
C PHE A 26 0.25 -10.96 -7.56
N GLY A 27 1.44 -10.35 -7.49
CA GLY A 27 1.89 -9.63 -6.30
C GLY A 27 0.97 -8.47 -5.93
N GLU A 28 0.60 -7.63 -6.90
CA GLU A 28 -0.32 -6.52 -6.73
C GLU A 28 -1.70 -6.98 -6.28
N GLN A 29 -2.25 -8.04 -6.88
CA GLN A 29 -3.54 -8.63 -6.52
C GLN A 29 -3.48 -9.53 -5.27
N ARG A 30 -2.29 -9.71 -4.68
CA ARG A 30 -2.04 -10.57 -3.49
C ARG A 30 -2.47 -12.01 -3.68
N VAL A 31 -2.23 -12.53 -4.87
CA VAL A 31 -2.48 -13.92 -5.22
C VAL A 31 -1.18 -14.70 -5.04
N PRO A 32 -1.14 -15.70 -4.14
CA PRO A 32 0.06 -16.53 -3.96
C PRO A 32 0.30 -17.38 -5.20
N TYR A 33 1.57 -17.57 -5.54
CA TYR A 33 2.00 -18.43 -6.64
C TYR A 33 3.40 -19.00 -6.38
N LEU A 34 3.66 -20.17 -6.95
CA LEU A 34 4.98 -20.78 -7.03
C LEU A 34 5.67 -20.36 -8.33
N ASN A 35 6.86 -19.78 -8.25
CA ASN A 35 7.68 -19.48 -9.42
C ASN A 35 8.68 -20.60 -9.70
N ILE A 36 8.68 -21.14 -10.92
CA ILE A 36 9.68 -22.10 -11.38
C ILE A 36 10.49 -21.47 -12.52
N ASP A 37 11.80 -21.33 -12.32
CA ASP A 37 12.71 -20.85 -13.37
C ASP A 37 13.10 -22.02 -14.28
N ILE A 38 12.63 -21.98 -15.53
CA ILE A 38 12.85 -23.06 -16.49
C ILE A 38 14.32 -23.18 -16.92
N GLU A 39 15.14 -22.14 -16.73
CA GLU A 39 16.58 -22.23 -17.03
C GLU A 39 17.34 -23.05 -15.99
N GLN A 40 16.77 -23.20 -14.79
CA GLN A 40 17.37 -23.94 -13.68
C GLN A 40 16.74 -25.33 -13.48
N ASP A 41 15.65 -25.62 -14.19
CA ASP A 41 14.88 -26.85 -14.06
C ASP A 41 14.54 -27.45 -15.44
N ALA A 42 15.21 -28.56 -15.76
CA ALA A 42 15.03 -29.26 -17.04
C ALA A 42 13.66 -29.93 -17.19
N GLU A 43 13.04 -30.36 -16.08
CA GLU A 43 11.69 -30.95 -16.11
C GLU A 43 10.66 -29.87 -16.38
N ALA A 44 10.83 -28.70 -15.76
CA ALA A 44 10.01 -27.52 -16.00
C ALA A 44 10.11 -27.02 -17.46
N MET A 45 11.33 -27.00 -18.03
CA MET A 45 11.53 -26.68 -19.45
C MET A 45 10.79 -27.67 -20.36
N ALA A 46 10.92 -28.98 -20.11
CA ALA A 46 10.26 -30.02 -20.89
C ALA A 46 8.73 -29.91 -20.79
N PHE A 47 8.20 -29.59 -19.61
CA PHE A 47 6.77 -29.33 -19.40
C PHE A 47 6.29 -28.14 -20.24
N VAL A 48 7.01 -27.01 -20.22
CA VAL A 48 6.68 -25.83 -21.03
C VAL A 48 6.70 -26.17 -22.52
N GLU A 49 7.73 -26.86 -23.01
CA GLU A 49 7.80 -27.29 -24.41
C GLU A 49 6.63 -28.21 -24.77
N GLN A 50 6.28 -29.16 -23.92
CA GLN A 50 5.15 -30.07 -24.14
C GLN A 50 3.82 -29.30 -24.28
N LYS A 51 3.55 -28.35 -23.39
CA LYS A 51 2.30 -27.57 -23.41
C LYS A 51 2.22 -26.60 -24.57
N ASN A 52 3.37 -26.22 -25.14
CA ASN A 52 3.47 -25.21 -26.20
C ASN A 52 3.93 -25.78 -27.54
N ASN A 53 3.61 -27.05 -27.86
CA ASN A 53 3.92 -27.71 -29.13
C ASN A 53 5.41 -27.66 -29.50
N GLY A 54 6.28 -27.94 -28.52
CA GLY A 54 7.73 -27.92 -28.64
C GLY A 54 8.37 -26.54 -28.53
N LYS A 55 7.59 -25.48 -28.25
CA LYS A 55 8.11 -24.10 -28.11
C LYS A 55 8.31 -23.72 -26.65
N ARG A 56 9.26 -22.82 -26.39
CA ARG A 56 9.54 -22.27 -25.06
C ARG A 56 8.79 -20.96 -24.85
N ILE A 57 7.47 -21.04 -24.69
CA ILE A 57 6.64 -19.85 -24.50
C ILE A 57 6.44 -19.59 -23.01
N ILE A 58 6.78 -18.39 -22.55
CA ILE A 58 6.73 -17.99 -21.14
C ILE A 58 6.19 -16.56 -21.00
N PRO A 59 5.41 -16.27 -19.94
CA PRO A 59 5.07 -17.16 -18.85
C PRO A 59 4.03 -18.22 -19.28
N THR A 60 4.27 -19.47 -18.91
CA THR A 60 3.24 -20.52 -18.93
C THR A 60 2.76 -20.68 -17.49
N ILE A 61 1.46 -20.50 -17.26
CA ILE A 61 0.88 -20.42 -15.91
C ILE A 61 -0.16 -21.52 -15.76
N VAL A 62 -0.01 -22.35 -14.73
CA VAL A 62 -0.93 -23.44 -14.40
C VAL A 62 -1.73 -23.06 -13.16
N PHE A 63 -3.05 -23.17 -13.25
CA PHE A 63 -3.97 -22.87 -12.16
C PHE A 63 -4.37 -24.14 -11.40
N PRO A 64 -4.84 -24.02 -10.14
CA PRO A 64 -5.24 -25.19 -9.34
C PRO A 64 -6.38 -26.02 -9.93
N ASP A 65 -7.22 -25.41 -10.78
CA ASP A 65 -8.27 -26.12 -11.52
C ASP A 65 -7.75 -26.89 -12.75
N GLY A 66 -6.45 -26.80 -13.05
CA GLY A 66 -5.78 -27.49 -14.15
C GLY A 66 -5.69 -26.68 -15.44
N ASP A 67 -6.33 -25.50 -15.49
CA ASP A 67 -6.24 -24.63 -16.66
C ASP A 67 -4.83 -24.08 -16.82
N ILE A 68 -4.44 -23.85 -18.08
CA ILE A 68 -3.13 -23.33 -18.44
C ILE A 68 -3.33 -22.08 -19.30
N LEU A 69 -2.71 -20.97 -18.88
CA LEU A 69 -2.61 -19.75 -19.67
C LEU A 69 -1.17 -19.56 -20.14
N VAL A 70 -1.01 -19.23 -21.42
CA VAL A 70 0.29 -19.02 -22.06
C VAL A 70 0.36 -17.57 -22.51
N GLU A 71 1.39 -16.85 -22.03
CA GLU A 71 1.56 -15.39 -22.24
C GLU A 71 0.29 -14.54 -21.95
N PRO A 72 -0.48 -14.80 -20.87
CA PRO A 72 -1.74 -14.11 -20.64
C PRO A 72 -1.55 -12.63 -20.35
N SER A 73 -2.42 -11.79 -20.90
CA SER A 73 -2.53 -10.38 -20.52
C SER A 73 -3.04 -10.23 -19.08
N ASN A 74 -2.91 -9.05 -18.48
CA ASN A 74 -3.50 -8.77 -17.16
C ASN A 74 -5.04 -8.92 -17.18
N ALA A 75 -5.69 -8.69 -18.33
CA ALA A 75 -7.13 -8.91 -18.47
C ALA A 75 -7.48 -10.40 -18.42
N ASP A 76 -6.68 -11.26 -19.05
CA ASP A 76 -6.85 -12.71 -19.00
C ASP A 76 -6.63 -13.25 -17.59
N LEU A 77 -5.59 -12.75 -16.89
CA LEU A 77 -5.32 -13.10 -15.50
C LEU A 77 -6.45 -12.65 -14.57
N ALA A 78 -6.95 -11.42 -14.73
CA ALA A 78 -8.07 -10.92 -13.94
C ALA A 78 -9.35 -11.74 -14.16
N ALA A 79 -9.67 -12.05 -15.42
CA ALA A 79 -10.82 -12.90 -15.76
C ALA A 79 -10.68 -14.30 -15.15
N LYS A 80 -9.49 -14.90 -15.23
CA LYS A 80 -9.20 -16.23 -14.67
C LYS A 80 -9.32 -16.28 -13.15
N LEU A 81 -8.98 -15.18 -12.47
CA LEU A 81 -9.15 -15.03 -11.02
C LEU A 81 -10.58 -14.64 -10.60
N GLY A 82 -11.49 -14.42 -11.55
CA GLY A 82 -12.85 -13.97 -11.27
C GLY A 82 -12.92 -12.53 -10.77
N LEU A 83 -11.91 -11.71 -11.06
CA LEU A 83 -11.90 -10.30 -10.68
C LEU A 83 -12.85 -9.52 -11.58
N GLN A 84 -13.69 -8.68 -10.97
CA GLN A 84 -14.55 -7.79 -11.71
C GLN A 84 -13.74 -6.59 -12.21
N THR A 85 -13.64 -6.41 -13.53
CA THR A 85 -12.86 -5.33 -14.19
C THR A 85 -13.72 -4.33 -14.95
N ARG A 86 -15.03 -4.60 -15.03
CA ARG A 86 -16.03 -3.77 -15.72
C ARG A 86 -17.20 -3.52 -14.80
N ALA A 87 -17.66 -2.28 -14.78
CA ALA A 87 -18.83 -1.90 -14.00
C ALA A 87 -20.11 -2.24 -14.76
N LYS A 88 -21.21 -2.47 -14.03
CA LYS A 88 -22.54 -2.74 -14.60
C LYS A 88 -23.17 -1.50 -15.23
N ARG A 89 -22.73 -0.31 -14.84
CA ARG A 89 -23.28 0.98 -15.28
C ARG A 89 -22.15 1.90 -15.78
N SER A 90 -22.51 2.89 -16.57
CA SER A 90 -21.62 4.00 -16.95
C SER A 90 -21.77 5.24 -16.06
N PHE A 91 -22.83 5.28 -15.23
CA PHE A 91 -23.13 6.36 -14.29
C PHE A 91 -23.38 5.81 -12.88
N TYR A 92 -22.83 6.50 -11.88
CA TYR A 92 -22.97 6.21 -10.45
C TYR A 92 -23.27 7.50 -9.68
N ASP A 93 -23.92 7.39 -8.53
CA ASP A 93 -24.09 8.54 -7.64
C ASP A 93 -22.73 9.04 -7.15
N ALA A 94 -21.86 8.09 -6.79
CA ALA A 94 -20.48 8.37 -6.38
C ALA A 94 -19.49 7.29 -6.84
N ILE A 95 -18.29 7.72 -7.23
CA ILE A 95 -17.15 6.85 -7.53
C ILE A 95 -16.06 7.04 -6.47
N VAL A 96 -15.55 5.95 -5.92
CA VAL A 96 -14.45 5.93 -4.96
C VAL A 96 -13.20 5.39 -5.66
N VAL A 97 -12.11 6.14 -5.62
CA VAL A 97 -10.81 5.73 -6.17
C VAL A 97 -9.93 5.26 -5.02
N GLY A 98 -9.63 3.96 -4.99
CA GLY A 98 -8.92 3.27 -3.91
C GLY A 98 -9.84 2.49 -2.97
N SER A 99 -9.36 1.33 -2.52
CA SER A 99 -10.09 0.38 -1.66
C SER A 99 -9.42 0.18 -0.29
N GLY A 100 -8.73 1.20 0.22
CA GLY A 100 -8.27 1.22 1.60
C GLY A 100 -9.43 1.32 2.61
N PRO A 101 -9.13 1.38 3.92
CA PRO A 101 -10.15 1.55 4.95
C PRO A 101 -11.08 2.74 4.71
N ALA A 102 -10.54 3.87 4.23
CA ALA A 102 -11.33 5.05 3.87
C ALA A 102 -12.32 4.76 2.73
N GLY A 103 -11.84 4.19 1.62
CA GLY A 103 -12.65 3.98 0.43
C GLY A 103 -13.75 2.94 0.64
N LEU A 104 -13.40 1.78 1.23
CA LEU A 104 -14.39 0.73 1.50
C LEU A 104 -15.41 1.14 2.55
N THR A 105 -15.00 1.91 3.57
CA THR A 105 -15.96 2.46 4.55
C THR A 105 -16.90 3.48 3.92
N ALA A 106 -16.38 4.37 3.07
CA ALA A 106 -17.22 5.32 2.34
C ALA A 106 -18.24 4.59 1.45
N ALA A 107 -17.78 3.61 0.66
CA ALA A 107 -18.64 2.82 -0.20
C ALA A 107 -19.73 2.06 0.57
N LEU A 108 -19.38 1.49 1.72
CA LEU A 108 -20.34 0.88 2.65
C LEU A 108 -21.42 1.89 3.09
N TYR A 109 -21.02 3.08 3.52
CA TYR A 109 -21.96 4.10 4.00
C TYR A 109 -22.88 4.59 2.88
N MET A 110 -22.33 4.86 1.69
CA MET A 110 -23.12 5.27 0.52
C MET A 110 -24.11 4.20 0.10
N ALA A 111 -23.67 2.94 -0.02
CA ALA A 111 -24.54 1.82 -0.40
C ALA A 111 -25.66 1.57 0.62
N ARG A 112 -25.40 1.75 1.93
CA ARG A 112 -26.42 1.64 2.97
C ARG A 112 -27.54 2.68 2.87
N GLU A 113 -27.27 3.82 2.25
CA GLU A 113 -28.27 4.85 1.99
C GLU A 113 -28.94 4.69 0.61
N GLY A 114 -28.65 3.60 -0.10
CA GLY A 114 -29.23 3.30 -1.40
C GLY A 114 -28.55 4.02 -2.58
N MET A 115 -27.38 4.62 -2.36
CA MET A 115 -26.59 5.20 -3.45
C MET A 115 -25.91 4.11 -4.28
N ASP A 116 -25.89 4.31 -5.59
CA ASP A 116 -25.08 3.52 -6.49
C ASP A 116 -23.61 3.94 -6.36
N ALA A 117 -22.82 3.18 -5.60
CA ALA A 117 -21.41 3.44 -5.35
C ALA A 117 -20.49 2.47 -6.11
N LEU A 118 -19.51 3.01 -6.83
CA LEU A 118 -18.46 2.25 -7.52
C LEU A 118 -17.11 2.47 -6.85
N VAL A 119 -16.44 1.41 -6.40
CA VAL A 119 -15.04 1.43 -5.96
C VAL A 119 -14.15 0.98 -7.11
N ILE A 120 -13.10 1.73 -7.42
CA ILE A 120 -12.10 1.35 -8.42
C ILE A 120 -10.76 1.16 -7.73
N GLU A 121 -10.22 -0.05 -7.80
CA GLU A 121 -8.96 -0.44 -7.19
C GLU A 121 -8.03 -1.09 -8.21
N LYS A 122 -6.75 -0.69 -8.18
CA LYS A 122 -5.71 -1.22 -9.06
C LYS A 122 -5.01 -2.45 -8.49
N ALA A 123 -4.92 -2.58 -7.17
CA ALA A 123 -4.24 -3.65 -6.45
C ALA A 123 -5.22 -4.54 -5.66
N GLY A 124 -4.70 -5.38 -4.77
CA GLY A 124 -5.50 -6.15 -3.82
C GLY A 124 -6.22 -5.24 -2.83
N LEU A 125 -7.44 -5.64 -2.46
CA LEU A 125 -8.33 -4.86 -1.60
C LEU A 125 -7.72 -4.57 -0.22
N GLY A 126 -8.08 -3.43 0.37
CA GLY A 126 -7.70 -3.04 1.73
C GLY A 126 -6.48 -2.14 1.84
N GLY A 127 -5.89 -1.71 0.72
CA GLY A 127 -4.75 -0.79 0.71
C GLY A 127 -3.60 -1.28 1.62
N GLN A 128 -2.90 -0.36 2.29
CA GLN A 128 -1.79 -0.73 3.18
C GLN A 128 -2.20 -1.66 4.33
N THR A 129 -3.41 -1.51 4.89
CA THR A 129 -3.85 -2.39 6.00
C THR A 129 -3.95 -3.84 5.58
N GLY A 130 -4.24 -4.11 4.31
CA GLY A 130 -4.41 -5.47 3.83
C GLY A 130 -3.11 -6.27 3.66
N ILE A 131 -1.95 -5.62 3.80
CA ILE A 131 -0.63 -6.29 3.83
C ILE A 131 -0.01 -6.32 5.24
N THR A 132 -0.67 -5.73 6.23
CA THR A 132 -0.23 -5.77 7.63
C THR A 132 -0.39 -7.19 8.17
N GLN A 133 0.62 -7.69 8.91
CA GLN A 133 0.55 -9.04 9.51
C GLN A 133 -0.63 -9.15 10.49
N VAL A 134 -0.71 -8.23 11.46
CA VAL A 134 -1.78 -8.14 12.47
C VAL A 134 -2.09 -6.66 12.74
N LEU A 135 -3.37 -6.31 12.82
CA LEU A 135 -3.86 -5.02 13.30
C LEU A 135 -4.38 -5.17 14.73
N ASP A 136 -3.64 -4.63 15.70
CA ASP A 136 -4.02 -4.61 17.13
C ASP A 136 -4.70 -3.30 17.55
N ASN A 137 -4.63 -2.26 16.72
CA ASN A 137 -5.09 -0.92 17.06
C ASN A 137 -6.40 -0.50 16.36
N PHE A 138 -7.07 -1.43 15.68
CA PHE A 138 -8.39 -1.18 15.10
C PHE A 138 -9.49 -1.59 16.10
N PRO A 139 -10.33 -0.66 16.61
CA PRO A 139 -11.33 -0.97 17.62
C PRO A 139 -12.32 -2.04 17.17
N GLY A 140 -12.67 -2.96 18.08
CA GLY A 140 -13.60 -4.06 17.82
C GLY A 140 -12.95 -5.40 17.49
N PHE A 141 -11.61 -5.47 17.44
CA PHE A 141 -10.83 -6.70 17.32
C PHE A 141 -9.90 -6.82 18.54
N ASP A 142 -10.42 -7.34 19.64
CA ASP A 142 -9.74 -7.43 20.95
C ASP A 142 -8.58 -8.42 20.99
N GLU A 143 -8.58 -9.41 20.09
CA GLU A 143 -7.46 -10.34 19.88
C GLU A 143 -6.57 -9.95 18.68
N GLY A 144 -6.76 -8.73 18.14
CA GLY A 144 -6.17 -8.33 16.87
C GLY A 144 -6.81 -9.02 15.66
N ILE A 145 -6.42 -8.60 14.45
CA ILE A 145 -6.91 -9.22 13.21
C ILE A 145 -5.85 -9.19 12.11
N PRO A 146 -5.63 -10.30 11.36
CA PRO A 146 -4.77 -10.27 10.19
C PRO A 146 -5.23 -9.24 9.15
N GLY A 147 -4.31 -8.47 8.59
CA GLY A 147 -4.66 -7.36 7.69
C GLY A 147 -5.42 -7.79 6.45
N ASN A 148 -5.01 -8.91 5.85
CA ASN A 148 -5.71 -9.52 4.73
C ASN A 148 -7.16 -9.91 5.07
N GLU A 149 -7.40 -10.39 6.29
CA GLU A 149 -8.72 -10.76 6.78
C GLU A 149 -9.58 -9.53 7.06
N PHE A 150 -9.01 -8.51 7.71
CA PHE A 150 -9.66 -7.22 7.91
C PHE A 150 -10.13 -6.62 6.59
N ALA A 151 -9.25 -6.57 5.59
CA ALA A 151 -9.55 -6.07 4.25
C ALA A 151 -10.70 -6.84 3.58
N LYS A 152 -10.66 -8.19 3.63
CA LYS A 152 -11.72 -9.05 3.09
C LYS A 152 -13.06 -8.81 3.78
N ARG A 153 -13.07 -8.73 5.11
CA ARG A 153 -14.29 -8.50 5.90
C ARG A 153 -14.90 -7.13 5.57
N LEU A 154 -14.08 -6.08 5.47
CA LEU A 154 -14.54 -4.73 5.14
C LEU A 154 -15.08 -4.64 3.70
N ALA A 155 -14.38 -5.23 2.73
CA ALA A 155 -14.84 -5.29 1.34
C ALA A 155 -16.16 -6.07 1.20
N HIS A 156 -16.26 -7.23 1.83
CA HIS A 156 -17.49 -8.03 1.86
C HIS A 156 -18.65 -7.25 2.50
N GLN A 157 -18.38 -6.46 3.54
CA GLN A 157 -19.40 -5.61 4.16
C GLN A 157 -19.93 -4.58 3.17
N ALA A 158 -19.07 -3.86 2.45
CA ALA A 158 -19.49 -2.91 1.42
C ALA A 158 -20.29 -3.59 0.29
N GLN A 159 -19.78 -4.72 -0.23
CA GLN A 159 -20.41 -5.49 -1.29
C GLN A 159 -21.80 -6.02 -0.89
N ARG A 160 -21.96 -6.49 0.35
CA ARG A 160 -23.24 -6.98 0.88
C ARG A 160 -24.35 -5.93 0.82
N PHE A 161 -24.00 -4.64 0.94
CA PHE A 161 -24.96 -3.54 0.82
C PHE A 161 -25.15 -3.03 -0.61
N GLY A 162 -24.46 -3.61 -1.59
CA GLY A 162 -24.63 -3.28 -3.00
C GLY A 162 -23.54 -2.38 -3.59
N ALA A 163 -22.48 -2.04 -2.83
CA ALA A 163 -21.33 -1.36 -3.41
C ALA A 163 -20.69 -2.24 -4.48
N GLU A 164 -20.46 -1.68 -5.65
CA GLU A 164 -19.74 -2.36 -6.73
C GLU A 164 -18.24 -2.10 -6.60
N THR A 165 -17.41 -3.07 -6.94
CA THR A 165 -15.95 -2.93 -6.84
C THR A 165 -15.28 -3.48 -8.07
N LEU A 166 -14.48 -2.65 -8.73
CA LEU A 166 -13.56 -3.06 -9.77
C LEU A 166 -12.20 -3.31 -9.15
N SER A 167 -11.64 -4.49 -9.41
CA SER A 167 -10.28 -4.87 -9.02
C SER A 167 -9.39 -4.93 -10.26
N ALA A 168 -8.07 -4.82 -10.08
CA ALA A 168 -7.12 -4.76 -11.19
C ALA A 168 -7.44 -3.66 -12.22
N GLN A 169 -7.97 -2.52 -11.77
CA GLN A 169 -8.30 -1.37 -12.61
C GLN A 169 -7.61 -0.11 -12.08
N GLU A 170 -6.65 0.40 -12.85
CA GLU A 170 -6.01 1.69 -12.57
C GLU A 170 -6.81 2.85 -13.16
N VAL A 171 -6.99 3.90 -12.38
CA VAL A 171 -7.55 5.17 -12.86
C VAL A 171 -6.42 6.00 -13.45
N SER A 172 -6.58 6.43 -14.70
CA SER A 172 -5.60 7.19 -15.47
C SER A 172 -5.91 8.69 -15.55
N ALA A 173 -7.19 9.07 -15.44
CA ALA A 173 -7.59 10.48 -15.41
C ALA A 173 -8.87 10.71 -14.61
N ILE A 174 -8.96 11.89 -13.99
CA ILE A 174 -10.18 12.47 -13.45
C ILE A 174 -10.32 13.86 -14.03
N TYR A 175 -11.51 14.17 -14.55
CA TYR A 175 -11.82 15.49 -15.08
C TYR A 175 -13.30 15.79 -14.91
N ARG A 176 -13.67 17.07 -15.00
CA ARG A 176 -15.05 17.53 -14.86
C ARG A 176 -15.59 18.05 -16.18
N GLU A 177 -16.81 17.66 -16.51
CA GLU A 177 -17.57 18.22 -17.64
C GLU A 177 -19.00 18.54 -17.19
N GLY A 178 -19.34 19.83 -17.18
CA GLY A 178 -20.63 20.31 -16.69
C GLY A 178 -20.88 19.92 -15.21
N PRO A 179 -22.04 19.30 -14.89
CA PRO A 179 -22.35 18.87 -13.53
C PRO A 179 -21.72 17.53 -13.14
N TYR A 180 -21.00 16.86 -14.06
CA TYR A 180 -20.48 15.51 -13.85
C TYR A 180 -18.96 15.49 -13.73
N VAL A 181 -18.47 14.52 -12.96
CA VAL A 181 -17.07 14.15 -12.85
C VAL A 181 -16.88 12.81 -13.53
N TYR A 182 -15.89 12.74 -14.42
CA TYR A 182 -15.53 11.57 -15.20
C TYR A 182 -14.26 10.94 -14.63
N VAL A 183 -14.27 9.62 -14.56
CA VAL A 183 -13.16 8.78 -14.11
C VAL A 183 -12.81 7.83 -15.25
N LYS A 184 -11.61 7.99 -15.81
CA LYS A 184 -11.10 7.17 -16.92
C LYS A 184 -10.13 6.13 -16.39
N THR A 185 -10.31 4.87 -16.76
CA THR A 185 -9.39 3.78 -16.43
C THR A 185 -8.24 3.67 -17.45
N ALA A 186 -7.16 2.99 -17.08
CA ALA A 186 -5.97 2.81 -17.92
C ALA A 186 -6.25 2.07 -19.24
N ASP A 187 -7.31 1.28 -19.29
CA ASP A 187 -7.80 0.59 -20.49
C ASP A 187 -8.86 1.40 -21.28
N ASN A 188 -8.93 2.70 -21.02
CA ASN A 188 -9.77 3.68 -21.73
C ASN A 188 -11.29 3.51 -21.56
N VAL A 189 -11.75 2.86 -20.48
CA VAL A 189 -13.17 2.92 -20.10
C VAL A 189 -13.42 4.16 -19.26
N GLU A 190 -14.58 4.79 -19.45
CA GLU A 190 -14.98 5.96 -18.69
C GLU A 190 -16.26 5.69 -17.90
N TYR A 191 -16.24 6.13 -16.65
CA TYR A 191 -17.39 6.13 -15.75
C TYR A 191 -17.65 7.57 -15.32
N SER A 192 -18.92 7.93 -15.16
CA SER A 192 -19.36 9.27 -14.78
C SER A 192 -20.09 9.24 -13.44
N SER A 193 -20.00 10.33 -12.69
CA SER A 193 -20.71 10.49 -11.43
C SER A 193 -20.93 11.97 -11.10
N LYS A 194 -21.76 12.24 -10.10
CA LYS A 194 -21.86 13.59 -9.52
C LYS A 194 -20.75 13.85 -8.49
N ALA A 195 -20.25 12.80 -7.85
CA ALA A 195 -19.20 12.90 -6.84
C ALA A 195 -18.11 11.84 -7.00
N VAL A 196 -16.85 12.24 -6.82
CA VAL A 196 -15.69 11.34 -6.78
C VAL A 196 -14.98 11.48 -5.43
N LEU A 197 -14.66 10.37 -4.78
CA LEU A 197 -13.88 10.33 -3.55
C LEU A 197 -12.49 9.72 -3.79
N LEU A 198 -11.45 10.50 -3.57
CA LEU A 198 -10.06 10.07 -3.60
C LEU A 198 -9.67 9.44 -2.27
N THR A 199 -9.35 8.15 -2.28
CA THR A 199 -8.84 7.40 -1.12
C THR A 199 -7.59 6.59 -1.47
N THR A 200 -6.79 7.13 -2.40
CA THR A 200 -5.59 6.50 -2.95
C THR A 200 -4.47 6.29 -1.93
N GLY A 201 -4.60 6.90 -0.75
CA GLY A 201 -3.67 6.75 0.37
C GLY A 201 -2.31 7.40 0.12
N ALA A 202 -1.30 6.90 0.82
CA ALA A 202 0.09 7.31 0.67
C ALA A 202 1.00 6.08 0.58
N ARG A 203 2.28 6.29 0.35
CA ARG A 203 3.34 5.29 0.39
C ARG A 203 4.48 5.78 1.26
N TYR A 204 5.03 4.89 2.08
CA TYR A 204 6.24 5.20 2.83
C TYR A 204 7.40 5.44 1.87
N ARG A 205 8.17 6.49 2.13
CA ARG A 205 9.43 6.68 1.41
C ARG A 205 10.37 5.58 1.83
N ARG A 206 10.91 4.91 0.82
CA ARG A 206 11.86 3.80 0.94
C ARG A 206 13.28 4.34 0.94
N LEU A 207 14.19 3.64 1.61
CA LEU A 207 15.62 3.94 1.51
C LEU A 207 16.16 3.58 0.11
N GLY A 208 15.58 2.57 -0.53
CA GLY A 208 15.95 2.12 -1.87
C GLY A 208 17.33 1.45 -1.88
N VAL A 209 17.67 0.76 -0.79
CA VAL A 209 18.96 0.10 -0.60
C VAL A 209 18.82 -1.42 -0.74
N PRO A 210 19.88 -2.15 -1.13
CA PRO A 210 19.84 -3.60 -1.20
C PRO A 210 19.43 -4.24 0.14
N GLY A 211 18.63 -5.31 0.07
CA GLY A 211 18.11 -6.03 1.24
C GLY A 211 16.90 -5.39 1.92
N GLU A 212 16.50 -4.17 1.54
CA GLU A 212 15.34 -3.52 2.15
C GLU A 212 14.04 -4.27 1.81
N ASP A 213 13.83 -4.63 0.54
CA ASP A 213 12.59 -5.26 0.08
C ASP A 213 12.32 -6.61 0.74
N GLU A 214 13.38 -7.39 0.98
CA GLU A 214 13.32 -8.73 1.55
C GLU A 214 13.01 -8.74 3.05
N LEU A 215 13.24 -7.63 3.76
CA LEU A 215 13.17 -7.56 5.22
C LEU A 215 11.99 -6.70 5.75
N ILE A 216 11.22 -6.06 4.87
CA ILE A 216 10.03 -5.30 5.27
C ILE A 216 8.97 -6.20 5.85
N GLY A 217 8.34 -5.72 6.93
CA GLY A 217 7.33 -6.48 7.66
C GLY A 217 7.91 -7.59 8.54
N THR A 218 9.21 -7.86 8.44
CA THR A 218 9.91 -8.80 9.32
C THR A 218 10.82 -8.10 10.31
N ASN A 219 11.77 -7.28 9.82
CA ASN A 219 12.67 -6.49 10.67
C ASN A 219 12.71 -5.01 10.27
N ILE A 220 12.23 -4.64 9.08
CA ILE A 220 12.15 -3.25 8.61
C ILE A 220 10.69 -2.79 8.66
N HIS A 221 10.46 -1.69 9.38
CA HIS A 221 9.14 -1.19 9.71
C HIS A 221 9.01 0.30 9.40
N PHE A 222 7.78 0.75 9.21
CA PHE A 222 7.46 2.15 8.92
C PHE A 222 6.43 2.74 9.90
N CYS A 223 6.04 1.98 10.93
CA CYS A 223 5.07 2.38 11.94
C CYS A 223 5.50 1.87 13.33
N ALA A 224 6.01 2.75 14.19
CA ALA A 224 6.41 2.33 15.54
C ALA A 224 5.20 2.01 16.42
N THR A 225 4.08 2.72 16.26
CA THR A 225 2.84 2.40 16.99
C THR A 225 2.27 1.03 16.65
N CYS A 226 2.55 0.52 15.44
CA CYS A 226 2.07 -0.78 14.97
C CYS A 226 3.01 -1.90 15.44
N ASP A 227 4.32 -1.73 15.21
CA ASP A 227 5.28 -2.83 15.34
C ASP A 227 6.15 -2.75 16.61
N GLY A 228 6.17 -1.62 17.31
CA GLY A 228 7.08 -1.35 18.43
C GLY A 228 6.98 -2.34 19.59
N ALA A 229 5.78 -2.87 19.85
CA ALA A 229 5.54 -3.83 20.93
C ALA A 229 6.30 -5.17 20.73
N PHE A 230 6.59 -5.56 19.49
CA PHE A 230 7.36 -6.78 19.18
C PHE A 230 8.85 -6.66 19.52
N TYR A 231 9.33 -5.44 19.77
CA TYR A 231 10.74 -5.15 20.06
C TYR A 231 11.01 -4.96 21.56
N LYS A 232 10.20 -5.60 22.41
CA LYS A 232 10.41 -5.58 23.86
C LYS A 232 11.81 -6.09 24.23
N ASP A 233 12.54 -5.32 25.02
CA ASP A 233 13.91 -5.61 25.47
C ASP A 233 14.95 -5.73 24.33
N LYS A 234 14.61 -5.26 23.11
CA LYS A 234 15.47 -5.33 21.91
C LYS A 234 16.16 -4.01 21.57
N ARG A 235 17.19 -4.08 20.74
CA ARG A 235 17.88 -2.90 20.20
C ARG A 235 17.30 -2.55 18.83
N VAL A 236 16.87 -1.32 18.64
CA VAL A 236 16.28 -0.86 17.37
C VAL A 236 16.98 0.37 16.83
N LEU A 237 17.06 0.45 15.51
CA LEU A 237 17.56 1.61 14.77
C LEU A 237 16.39 2.38 14.17
N VAL A 238 16.34 3.67 14.39
CA VAL A 238 15.44 4.60 13.71
C VAL A 238 16.22 5.34 12.63
N VAL A 239 15.67 5.39 11.41
CA VAL A 239 16.29 6.10 10.29
C VAL A 239 15.45 7.32 9.93
N GLY A 240 16.00 8.51 10.15
CA GLY A 240 15.33 9.78 9.85
C GLY A 240 15.72 10.90 10.81
N GLY A 241 15.72 12.14 10.32
CA GLY A 241 16.13 13.33 11.09
C GLY A 241 15.02 14.36 11.34
N GLY A 242 13.77 14.04 11.03
CA GLY A 242 12.62 14.93 11.25
C GLY A 242 11.84 14.62 12.53
N ASN A 243 10.78 15.39 12.79
CA ASN A 243 9.93 15.18 13.98
C ASN A 243 9.42 13.74 14.10
N SER A 244 8.94 13.14 13.01
CA SER A 244 8.41 11.76 13.04
C SER A 244 9.43 10.76 13.56
N ALA A 245 10.70 10.85 13.14
CA ALA A 245 11.74 9.94 13.62
C ALA A 245 11.98 10.08 15.14
N PHE A 246 11.97 11.32 15.64
CA PHE A 246 12.22 11.58 17.06
C PHE A 246 11.00 11.25 17.94
N GLU A 247 9.80 11.59 17.51
CA GLU A 247 8.55 11.27 18.22
C GLU A 247 8.32 9.77 18.29
N GLU A 248 8.45 9.07 17.17
CA GLU A 248 8.29 7.61 17.10
C GLU A 248 9.46 6.90 17.80
N GLY A 249 10.69 7.43 17.72
CA GLY A 249 11.83 6.94 18.49
C GLY A 249 11.59 7.02 20.00
N LEU A 250 11.09 8.16 20.49
CA LEU A 250 10.68 8.32 21.90
C LEU A 250 9.49 7.42 22.29
N PHE A 251 8.66 7.01 21.33
CA PHE A 251 7.61 6.03 21.60
C PHE A 251 8.17 4.61 21.74
N LEU A 252 9.16 4.25 20.90
CA LEU A 252 9.80 2.93 20.92
C LEU A 252 10.54 2.62 22.24
N THR A 253 11.02 3.63 22.96
CA THR A 253 11.67 3.45 24.27
C THR A 253 10.77 2.84 25.34
N LYS A 254 9.44 2.86 25.14
CA LYS A 254 8.50 2.16 26.01
C LYS A 254 8.64 0.63 25.94
N PHE A 255 9.28 0.11 24.90
CA PHE A 255 9.43 -1.31 24.62
C PHE A 255 10.89 -1.73 24.48
N ALA A 256 11.64 -1.03 23.62
CA ALA A 256 13.02 -1.35 23.27
C ALA A 256 13.99 -1.03 24.41
N SER A 257 15.03 -1.87 24.56
CA SER A 257 16.12 -1.64 25.53
C SER A 257 17.13 -0.60 25.07
N GLN A 258 17.20 -0.34 23.75
CA GLN A 258 18.01 0.74 23.15
C GLN A 258 17.36 1.23 21.87
N VAL A 259 17.28 2.55 21.66
CA VAL A 259 16.80 3.17 20.42
C VAL A 259 17.84 4.14 19.88
N ASP A 260 18.48 3.79 18.78
CA ASP A 260 19.47 4.66 18.14
C ASP A 260 18.85 5.35 16.91
N ILE A 261 19.17 6.61 16.66
CA ILE A 261 18.66 7.39 15.51
C ILE A 261 19.82 7.70 14.56
N ALA A 262 19.73 7.22 13.32
CA ALA A 262 20.63 7.58 12.24
C ALA A 262 20.03 8.67 11.34
N VAL A 263 20.78 9.76 11.19
CA VAL A 263 20.41 10.90 10.36
C VAL A 263 21.41 11.04 9.21
N ARG A 264 20.89 11.00 7.98
CA ARG A 264 21.72 11.11 6.76
C ARG A 264 22.45 12.45 6.63
N GLY A 265 21.84 13.54 7.08
CA GLY A 265 22.44 14.87 6.99
C GLY A 265 23.30 15.20 8.21
N THR A 266 24.10 16.25 8.10
CA THR A 266 24.92 16.80 9.20
C THR A 266 24.08 17.48 10.29
N GLU A 267 22.81 17.77 10.02
CA GLU A 267 21.91 18.47 10.94
C GLU A 267 20.59 17.71 11.15
N VAL A 268 20.07 17.79 12.37
CA VAL A 268 18.76 17.29 12.76
C VAL A 268 17.68 18.35 12.45
N LYS A 269 16.63 17.95 11.72
CA LYS A 269 15.49 18.80 11.38
C LYS A 269 14.33 18.73 12.37
N ALA A 270 14.39 17.79 13.33
CA ALA A 270 13.40 17.68 14.39
C ALA A 270 13.39 18.95 15.27
N SER A 271 12.27 19.25 15.91
CA SER A 271 12.16 20.41 16.80
C SER A 271 13.16 20.31 17.95
N GLN A 272 13.65 21.46 18.42
CA GLN A 272 14.61 21.52 19.53
C GLN A 272 14.10 20.81 20.79
N ILE A 273 12.80 20.89 21.07
CA ILE A 273 12.18 20.20 22.20
C ILE A 273 12.34 18.69 22.09
N LEU A 274 12.15 18.12 20.90
CA LEU A 274 12.34 16.69 20.67
C LEU A 274 13.81 16.30 20.77
N GLN A 275 14.72 17.13 20.23
CA GLN A 275 16.16 16.89 20.34
C GLN A 275 16.61 16.86 21.80
N SER A 276 16.17 17.83 22.62
CA SER A 276 16.47 17.85 24.06
C SER A 276 15.92 16.62 24.78
N LYS A 277 14.67 16.23 24.52
CA LYS A 277 14.07 15.02 25.13
C LYS A 277 14.83 13.75 24.79
N VAL A 278 15.26 13.59 23.55
CA VAL A 278 16.07 12.43 23.14
C VAL A 278 17.45 12.46 23.80
N ALA A 279 18.08 13.64 23.91
CA ALA A 279 19.38 13.79 24.56
C ALA A 279 19.37 13.51 26.08
N GLU A 280 18.22 13.63 26.73
CA GLU A 280 18.03 13.30 28.15
C GLU A 280 17.84 11.79 28.41
N MET A 281 17.69 10.96 27.37
CA MET A 281 17.45 9.52 27.49
C MET A 281 18.75 8.72 27.42
N ASP A 282 19.11 8.01 28.50
CA ASP A 282 20.33 7.19 28.57
C ASP A 282 20.37 6.02 27.58
N HIS A 283 19.20 5.54 27.16
CA HIS A 283 19.01 4.40 26.25
C HIS A 283 18.57 4.87 24.85
N MET A 284 18.86 6.12 24.51
CA MET A 284 18.77 6.63 23.15
C MET A 284 20.10 7.25 22.71
N SER A 285 20.40 7.16 21.42
CA SER A 285 21.51 7.90 20.83
C SER A 285 21.14 8.48 19.47
N VAL A 286 21.82 9.55 19.06
CA VAL A 286 21.63 10.16 17.73
C VAL A 286 22.98 10.30 17.07
N VAL A 287 23.08 9.81 15.83
CA VAL A 287 24.25 9.95 14.97
C VAL A 287 23.85 10.66 13.68
N VAL A 288 24.61 11.70 13.33
CA VAL A 288 24.41 12.53 12.13
C VAL A 288 25.46 12.19 11.07
N ASP A 289 25.20 12.54 9.82
CA ASP A 289 26.08 12.23 8.69
C ASP A 289 26.27 10.71 8.47
N HIS A 290 25.26 9.92 8.86
CA HIS A 290 25.24 8.46 8.75
C HIS A 290 24.13 8.00 7.80
N GLN A 291 24.50 7.32 6.73
CA GLN A 291 23.58 6.81 5.72
C GLN A 291 23.57 5.28 5.72
N VAL A 292 22.39 4.66 5.90
CA VAL A 292 22.22 3.23 5.64
C VAL A 292 22.41 2.96 4.15
N LYS A 293 23.26 1.98 3.81
CA LYS A 293 23.63 1.60 2.44
C LYS A 293 23.11 0.25 2.02
N GLU A 294 22.90 -0.67 2.96
CA GLU A 294 22.48 -2.04 2.69
C GLU A 294 21.98 -2.70 3.98
N PHE A 295 21.02 -3.61 3.84
CA PHE A 295 20.60 -4.54 4.88
C PHE A 295 21.03 -5.95 4.49
N ILE A 296 21.75 -6.63 5.38
CA ILE A 296 22.20 -8.01 5.15
C ILE A 296 21.41 -8.93 6.08
N GLY A 297 20.77 -9.94 5.49
CA GLY A 297 19.95 -10.89 6.21
C GLY A 297 19.56 -12.10 5.37
N ASP A 298 19.11 -13.15 6.05
CA ASP A 298 18.48 -14.32 5.43
C ASP A 298 17.21 -14.60 6.22
N GLN A 299 16.06 -14.18 5.68
CA GLN A 299 14.74 -14.05 6.33
C GLN A 299 14.69 -13.13 7.56
N ARG A 300 15.80 -12.90 8.24
CA ARG A 300 15.95 -11.97 9.35
C ARG A 300 17.17 -11.09 9.17
N LEU A 301 17.06 -9.85 9.65
CA LEU A 301 18.16 -8.89 9.67
C LEU A 301 19.33 -9.41 10.51
N LYS A 302 20.53 -9.35 9.95
CA LYS A 302 21.79 -9.67 10.65
C LYS A 302 22.67 -8.42 10.81
N THR A 303 22.81 -7.65 9.73
CA THR A 303 23.70 -6.49 9.68
C THR A 303 23.04 -5.32 8.96
N VAL A 304 23.22 -4.12 9.50
CA VAL A 304 22.93 -2.85 8.84
C VAL A 304 24.26 -2.22 8.43
N VAL A 305 24.48 -2.04 7.13
CA VAL A 305 25.68 -1.39 6.60
C VAL A 305 25.42 0.11 6.57
N VAL A 306 26.23 0.88 7.29
CA VAL A 306 26.06 2.33 7.44
C VAL A 306 27.34 3.06 7.07
N GLU A 307 27.24 4.00 6.14
CA GLU A 307 28.33 4.88 5.74
C GLU A 307 28.34 6.13 6.64
N ASP A 308 29.46 6.38 7.31
CA ASP A 308 29.77 7.64 8.01
C ASP A 308 30.44 8.59 7.01
N HIS A 309 29.68 9.54 6.48
CA HIS A 309 30.15 10.53 5.49
C HIS A 309 31.21 11.46 6.07
N SER A 310 31.21 11.69 7.38
CA SER A 310 32.16 12.59 8.04
C SER A 310 33.57 12.02 8.07
N LYS A 311 33.69 10.69 8.05
CA LYS A 311 34.97 9.96 8.10
C LYS A 311 35.28 9.21 6.79
N GLY A 312 34.31 9.09 5.89
CA GLY A 312 34.45 8.31 4.65
C GLY A 312 34.65 6.81 4.92
N VAL A 313 34.06 6.29 6.01
CA VAL A 313 34.18 4.88 6.40
C VAL A 313 32.81 4.22 6.48
N THR A 314 32.78 2.92 6.24
CA THR A 314 31.59 2.09 6.37
C THR A 314 31.65 1.26 7.64
N HIS A 315 30.54 1.20 8.35
CA HIS A 315 30.35 0.44 9.57
C HIS A 315 29.33 -0.68 9.36
N GLU A 316 29.52 -1.77 10.07
CA GLU A 316 28.53 -2.83 10.22
C GLU A 316 27.90 -2.72 11.61
N TRP A 317 26.61 -2.43 11.66
CA TRP A 317 25.86 -2.35 12.91
C TRP A 317 24.91 -3.54 13.06
N SER A 318 24.63 -3.91 14.31
CA SER A 318 23.72 -5.00 14.65
C SER A 318 22.54 -4.45 15.45
N TYR A 319 21.33 -4.66 14.90
CA TYR A 319 20.06 -4.28 15.48
C TYR A 319 19.04 -5.39 15.26
N ASP A 320 18.10 -5.54 16.20
CA ASP A 320 16.99 -6.49 16.06
C ASP A 320 15.94 -5.97 15.07
N GLY A 321 15.79 -4.65 14.93
CA GLY A 321 14.80 -4.03 14.04
C GLY A 321 15.19 -2.62 13.59
N VAL A 322 14.65 -2.22 12.44
CA VAL A 322 14.90 -0.91 11.82
C VAL A 322 13.57 -0.24 11.50
N PHE A 323 13.39 0.99 11.97
CA PHE A 323 12.21 1.81 11.76
C PHE A 323 12.54 3.00 10.87
N VAL A 324 11.96 3.04 9.67
CA VAL A 324 12.28 4.04 8.64
C VAL A 324 11.23 5.16 8.66
N PHE A 325 11.63 6.34 9.14
CA PHE A 325 10.79 7.53 9.27
C PHE A 325 11.33 8.71 8.44
N ILE A 326 11.52 8.47 7.14
CA ILE A 326 11.99 9.49 6.17
C ILE A 326 10.84 10.19 5.42
N GLY A 327 9.60 9.95 5.85
CA GLY A 327 8.39 10.61 5.38
C GLY A 327 7.49 9.73 4.52
N LEU A 328 6.32 10.28 4.22
CA LEU A 328 5.31 9.69 3.36
C LEU A 328 5.26 10.46 2.03
N SER A 329 4.87 9.78 0.96
CA SER A 329 4.51 10.38 -0.32
C SER A 329 3.04 10.04 -0.60
N PRO A 330 2.14 11.04 -0.70
CA PRO A 330 0.74 10.77 -1.05
C PRO A 330 0.62 10.25 -2.48
N ASN A 331 -0.34 9.35 -2.72
CA ASN A 331 -0.64 8.82 -4.05
C ASN A 331 -1.57 9.79 -4.79
N ASN A 332 -1.09 11.00 -5.04
CA ASN A 332 -1.86 12.12 -5.58
C ASN A 332 -1.65 12.36 -7.09
N GLU A 333 -0.89 11.50 -7.77
CA GLU A 333 -0.42 11.72 -9.15
C GLU A 333 -1.57 12.00 -10.12
N LEU A 334 -2.75 11.44 -9.84
CA LEU A 334 -3.97 11.58 -10.62
C LEU A 334 -4.53 13.01 -10.64
N VAL A 335 -4.28 13.80 -9.58
CA VAL A 335 -4.94 15.09 -9.35
C VAL A 335 -4.01 16.23 -8.93
N LYS A 336 -2.74 15.96 -8.62
CA LYS A 336 -1.79 16.93 -8.05
C LYS A 336 -1.67 18.25 -8.81
N ASP A 337 -1.89 18.23 -10.13
CA ASP A 337 -1.80 19.41 -11.00
C ASP A 337 -3.16 20.11 -11.18
N GLN A 338 -4.22 19.60 -10.55
CA GLN A 338 -5.61 20.07 -10.65
C GLN A 338 -6.20 20.51 -9.30
N VAL A 339 -5.65 20.05 -8.18
CA VAL A 339 -6.10 20.39 -6.82
C VAL A 339 -5.03 21.11 -6.01
N GLU A 340 -5.44 21.85 -4.99
CA GLU A 340 -4.48 22.35 -3.99
C GLU A 340 -3.86 21.20 -3.19
N VAL A 341 -2.55 21.28 -2.98
CA VAL A 341 -1.78 20.35 -2.16
C VAL A 341 -0.93 21.10 -1.15
N ASP A 342 -0.67 20.47 0.00
CA ASP A 342 0.25 21.03 1.00
C ASP A 342 1.72 20.96 0.54
N PRO A 343 2.68 21.55 1.27
CA PRO A 343 4.11 21.50 0.91
C PRO A 343 4.71 20.09 0.82
N TYR A 344 4.02 19.07 1.32
CA TYR A 344 4.43 17.67 1.27
C TYR A 344 3.67 16.87 0.19
N GLY A 345 2.77 17.53 -0.55
CA GLY A 345 1.97 16.97 -1.64
C GLY A 345 0.63 16.41 -1.21
N PHE A 346 0.21 16.48 0.07
CA PHE A 346 -1.08 15.92 0.46
C PHE A 346 -2.22 16.80 -0.02
N VAL A 347 -3.31 16.16 -0.48
CA VAL A 347 -4.46 16.86 -1.05
C VAL A 347 -5.14 17.70 0.03
N MET A 348 -5.25 19.00 -0.23
CA MET A 348 -5.95 19.93 0.64
C MET A 348 -7.46 19.81 0.44
N THR A 349 -8.20 19.90 1.53
CA THR A 349 -9.67 19.88 1.52
C THR A 349 -10.22 20.94 2.45
N ASP A 350 -11.46 21.35 2.20
CA ASP A 350 -12.23 22.11 3.18
C ASP A 350 -12.73 21.20 4.34
N ARG A 351 -13.57 21.76 5.21
CA ARG A 351 -14.17 21.03 6.35
C ARG A 351 -15.16 19.94 5.94
N THR A 352 -15.64 19.97 4.70
CA THR A 352 -16.51 18.96 4.10
C THR A 352 -15.73 17.88 3.36
N LEU A 353 -14.39 17.89 3.45
CA LEU A 353 -13.49 16.99 2.74
C LEU A 353 -13.50 17.17 1.21
N MET A 354 -14.09 18.26 0.71
CA MET A 354 -14.08 18.59 -0.71
C MET A 354 -12.76 19.26 -1.08
N THR A 355 -12.22 18.90 -2.24
CA THR A 355 -11.06 19.54 -2.85
C THR A 355 -11.46 20.85 -3.51
N THR A 356 -10.50 21.54 -4.14
CA THR A 356 -10.79 22.73 -4.97
C THR A 356 -11.57 22.42 -6.25
N ILE A 357 -11.70 21.15 -6.64
CA ILE A 357 -12.56 20.72 -7.75
C ILE A 357 -13.94 20.35 -7.17
N PRO A 358 -15.02 21.07 -7.51
CA PRO A 358 -16.34 20.75 -6.96
C PRO A 358 -16.81 19.37 -7.38
N GLY A 359 -17.33 18.61 -6.41
CA GLY A 359 -17.71 17.21 -6.59
C GLY A 359 -16.55 16.23 -6.43
N VAL A 360 -15.31 16.68 -6.24
CA VAL A 360 -14.17 15.81 -5.93
C VAL A 360 -13.79 16.00 -4.46
N PHE A 361 -13.78 14.90 -3.73
CA PHE A 361 -13.47 14.81 -2.30
C PHE A 361 -12.19 14.00 -2.09
N ALA A 362 -11.54 14.16 -0.93
CA ALA A 362 -10.40 13.33 -0.54
C ALA A 362 -10.53 12.88 0.92
N ALA A 363 -10.16 11.64 1.22
CA ALA A 363 -10.21 11.08 2.57
C ALA A 363 -9.08 10.07 2.80
N GLY A 364 -8.68 9.93 4.08
CA GLY A 364 -7.61 9.03 4.49
C GLY A 364 -6.23 9.60 4.16
N ASP A 365 -5.27 8.72 3.93
CA ASP A 365 -3.85 9.10 3.97
C ASP A 365 -3.39 10.00 2.83
N VAL A 366 -4.16 10.11 1.75
CA VAL A 366 -3.88 11.06 0.66
C VAL A 366 -4.13 12.53 1.07
N ARG A 367 -4.95 12.74 2.11
CA ARG A 367 -5.42 14.06 2.55
C ARG A 367 -4.47 14.73 3.53
N ALA A 368 -4.33 16.05 3.40
CA ALA A 368 -3.57 16.86 4.34
C ALA A 368 -4.23 16.84 5.73
N GLY A 369 -3.43 16.71 6.79
CA GLY A 369 -3.90 16.67 8.17
C GLY A 369 -4.60 15.37 8.60
N SER A 370 -4.64 14.32 7.77
CA SER A 370 -5.07 12.99 8.25
C SER A 370 -4.00 12.35 9.14
N THR A 371 -4.43 11.56 10.13
CA THR A 371 -3.56 11.00 11.19
C THR A 371 -2.78 9.76 10.75
N LYS A 372 -3.01 9.25 9.54
CA LYS A 372 -2.31 8.10 8.96
C LYS A 372 -2.51 6.80 9.75
N GLN A 373 -3.71 6.62 10.32
CA GLN A 373 -4.14 5.44 11.08
C GLN A 373 -5.36 4.81 10.44
N ALA A 374 -5.43 3.48 10.42
CA ALA A 374 -6.52 2.72 9.80
C ALA A 374 -7.91 3.10 10.34
N ALA A 375 -8.05 3.21 11.66
CA ALA A 375 -9.30 3.61 12.32
C ALA A 375 -9.71 5.05 11.95
N SER A 376 -8.76 5.98 11.90
CA SER A 376 -9.02 7.36 11.47
C SER A 376 -9.39 7.42 9.98
N ALA A 377 -8.73 6.65 9.12
CA ALA A 377 -9.04 6.57 7.70
C ALA A 377 -10.46 6.04 7.47
N ALA A 378 -10.87 4.99 8.19
CA ALA A 378 -12.24 4.51 8.18
C ALA A 378 -13.23 5.60 8.64
N GLY A 379 -12.92 6.32 9.72
CA GLY A 379 -13.72 7.45 10.20
C GLY A 379 -13.85 8.60 9.19
N GLU A 380 -12.76 8.95 8.49
CA GLU A 380 -12.81 9.92 7.39
C GLU A 380 -13.62 9.40 6.22
N GLY A 381 -13.55 8.10 5.89
CA GLY A 381 -14.38 7.48 4.86
C GLY A 381 -15.88 7.60 5.15
N ALA A 382 -16.29 7.31 6.40
CA ALA A 382 -17.67 7.52 6.84
C ALA A 382 -18.07 9.00 6.77
N THR A 383 -17.19 9.91 7.19
CA THR A 383 -17.41 11.35 7.12
C THR A 383 -17.60 11.81 5.67
N ALA A 384 -16.73 11.37 4.76
CA ALA A 384 -16.79 11.72 3.35
C ALA A 384 -18.10 11.25 2.70
N ALA A 385 -18.57 10.03 3.00
CA ALA A 385 -19.86 9.56 2.52
C ALA A 385 -21.02 10.49 2.94
N LEU A 386 -21.02 10.98 4.18
CA LEU A 386 -22.02 11.93 4.67
C LEU A 386 -21.92 13.30 3.99
N MET A 387 -20.70 13.78 3.72
CA MET A 387 -20.50 15.05 3.01
C MET A 387 -20.91 14.94 1.55
N ILE A 388 -20.59 13.83 0.88
CA ILE A 388 -21.04 13.50 -0.47
C ILE A 388 -22.57 13.48 -0.52
N ARG A 389 -23.24 12.86 0.44
CA ARG A 389 -24.70 12.87 0.54
C ARG A 389 -25.28 14.28 0.52
N GLU A 390 -24.77 15.18 1.38
CA GLU A 390 -25.28 16.55 1.42
C GLU A 390 -24.97 17.31 0.13
N TYR A 391 -23.80 17.09 -0.46
CA TYR A 391 -23.46 17.65 -1.76
C TYR A 391 -24.42 17.18 -2.87
N LEU A 392 -24.73 15.88 -2.93
CA LEU A 392 -25.64 15.31 -3.93
C LEU A 392 -27.06 15.90 -3.84
N LYS A 393 -27.54 16.25 -2.63
CA LYS A 393 -28.82 16.96 -2.46
C LYS A 393 -28.78 18.39 -3.00
N MET A 394 -27.62 19.04 -3.00
CA MET A 394 -27.47 20.42 -3.50
C MET A 394 -27.36 20.47 -5.04
N VAL A 395 -26.78 19.45 -5.66
CA VAL A 395 -26.55 19.39 -7.12
C VAL A 395 -27.51 18.44 -7.85
N GLY A 396 -28.50 17.92 -7.15
CA GLY A 396 -29.58 17.07 -7.67
C GLY A 396 -30.94 17.66 -7.35
#